data_AF-A0AAN7C4S2-F1
#
_entry.id   AF-A0AAN7C4S2-F1
#
_cell.length_a   1.000
_cell.length_b   1.000
_cell.length_c   1.000
_cell.angle_alpha   90.00
_cell.angle_beta   90.00
_cell.angle_gamma   90.00
#
_symmetry.space_group_name_H-M   'P 1'
#
loop_
_entity.id
_entity.type
_entity.pdbx_description
1 polymer ?
#
loop_
_entity_poly.entity_id
_entity_poly.type
_entity_poly.pdbx_seq_one_letter_code
_entity_poly.pdbx_strand_id
1 'polypeptide(L)'
;MGTEGSTTVIRGFKISVVTLDAFLAAHNVDETYSAPPFYRHHPDDDPISKLLFSKISQHDQNADKNKFRVLIPTYESMPNFKTAYVAYAWVPVMTHREINMDEDLPAEIPRGFEELRQEILSYAEYAKDEYGNEAKDEDKIADEGKMGVFVIITHNVRGGYRKDQWELYAPEGL
;
A
#
# COMPACT_ATOMS: atom_id res chain seq x y z
N MET A 1 2.66 25.96 7.67
CA MET A 1 1.64 24.93 7.97
C MET A 1 2.40 23.64 8.23
N GLY A 2 2.16 22.97 9.35
CA GLY A 2 2.87 21.72 9.67
C GLY A 2 2.54 20.65 8.63
N THR A 3 3.56 19.98 8.13
CA THR A 3 3.46 18.81 7.26
C THR A 3 3.07 17.63 8.15
N GLU A 4 1.87 17.08 7.97
CA GLU A 4 1.47 15.89 8.71
C GLU A 4 2.28 14.70 8.19
N GLY A 5 2.96 14.01 9.11
CA GLY A 5 3.63 12.75 8.85
C GLY A 5 2.89 11.60 9.55
N SER A 6 2.99 10.41 9.00
CA SER A 6 2.49 9.18 9.62
C SER A 6 3.59 8.14 9.62
N THR A 7 3.72 7.41 10.73
CA THR A 7 4.48 6.16 10.75
C THR A 7 3.46 5.03 10.65
N THR A 8 3.58 4.16 9.66
CA THR A 8 2.70 2.99 9.53
C THR A 8 3.51 1.73 9.68
N VAL A 9 3.08 0.83 10.55
CA VAL A 9 3.60 -0.53 10.65
C VAL A 9 2.71 -1.43 9.81
N ILE A 10 3.29 -2.26 8.96
CA ILE A 10 2.53 -3.14 8.07
C ILE A 10 3.03 -4.57 8.14
N ARG A 11 2.14 -5.50 7.76
CA ARG A 11 2.52 -6.79 7.18
C ARG A 11 2.13 -6.84 5.72
N GLY A 12 3.05 -7.34 4.90
CA GLY A 12 2.92 -7.29 3.46
C GLY A 12 4.21 -7.69 2.77
N PHE A 13 4.41 -7.21 1.55
CA PHE A 13 5.67 -7.30 0.83
C PHE A 13 6.10 -5.94 0.30
N LYS A 14 7.42 -5.80 0.08
CA LYS A 14 8.00 -4.66 -0.64
C LYS A 14 8.07 -4.95 -2.14
N ILE A 15 7.88 -3.94 -2.96
CA ILE A 15 7.96 -4.01 -4.41
C ILE A 15 8.54 -2.72 -4.98
N SER A 16 9.16 -2.76 -6.16
CA SER A 16 9.57 -1.55 -6.85
C SER A 16 8.34 -0.77 -7.31
N VAL A 17 8.41 0.57 -7.28
CA VAL A 17 7.34 1.43 -7.77
C VAL A 17 7.08 1.16 -9.26
N VAL A 18 8.13 0.98 -10.07
CA VAL A 18 8.00 0.72 -11.51
C VAL A 18 7.26 -0.59 -11.81
N THR A 19 7.45 -1.63 -10.99
CA THR A 19 6.71 -2.90 -11.12
C THR A 19 5.25 -2.74 -10.69
N LEU A 20 5.01 -2.01 -9.60
CA LEU A 20 3.65 -1.69 -9.18
C LEU A 20 2.91 -0.89 -10.26
N ASP A 21 3.54 0.15 -10.80
CA ASP A 21 2.96 1.04 -11.80
C ASP A 21 2.64 0.27 -13.10
N ALA A 22 3.51 -0.64 -13.54
CA ALA A 22 3.21 -1.54 -14.65
C ALA A 22 1.98 -2.43 -14.40
N PHE A 23 1.84 -2.98 -13.19
CA PHE A 23 0.64 -3.74 -12.80
C PHE A 23 -0.62 -2.86 -12.79
N LEU A 24 -0.55 -1.64 -12.26
CA LEU A 24 -1.69 -0.71 -12.22
C LEU A 24 -2.13 -0.31 -13.62
N ALA A 25 -1.18 0.08 -14.49
CA ALA A 25 -1.44 0.48 -15.86
C ALA A 25 -2.11 -0.65 -16.66
N ALA A 26 -1.65 -1.90 -16.49
CA ALA A 26 -2.25 -3.07 -17.13
C ALA A 26 -3.71 -3.33 -16.70
N HIS A 27 -4.12 -2.78 -15.56
CA HIS A 27 -5.47 -2.90 -15.01
C HIS A 27 -6.30 -1.62 -15.15
N ASN A 28 -5.86 -0.65 -15.97
CA ASN A 28 -6.51 0.65 -16.17
C ASN A 28 -6.67 1.45 -14.85
N VAL A 29 -5.71 1.31 -13.94
CA VAL A 29 -5.57 2.15 -12.75
C VAL A 29 -4.40 3.09 -12.97
N ASP A 30 -4.58 4.37 -12.61
CA ASP A 30 -3.52 5.36 -12.71
C ASP A 30 -2.27 4.92 -11.93
N GLU A 31 -1.12 5.07 -12.56
CA GLU A 31 0.19 4.82 -11.96
C GLU A 31 0.42 5.73 -10.75
N THR A 32 1.24 5.28 -9.80
CA THR A 32 1.53 6.04 -8.59
C THR A 32 2.53 7.16 -8.85
N TYR A 33 3.43 7.00 -9.83
CA TYR A 33 4.53 7.93 -10.08
C TYR A 33 5.32 8.25 -8.80
N SER A 34 5.54 7.24 -7.96
CA SER A 34 6.15 7.35 -6.62
C SER A 34 5.38 8.22 -5.61
N ALA A 35 4.15 8.65 -5.91
CA ALA A 35 3.31 9.43 -5.01
C ALA A 35 2.40 8.51 -4.19
N PRO A 36 2.34 8.66 -2.86
CA PRO A 36 1.50 7.81 -2.03
C PRO A 36 0.00 8.08 -2.28
N PRO A 37 -0.86 7.04 -2.23
CA PRO A 37 -2.31 7.25 -2.28
C PRO A 37 -2.81 8.04 -1.05
N PHE A 38 -3.89 8.81 -1.25
CA PHE A 38 -4.49 9.65 -0.22
C PHE A 38 -5.16 8.81 0.87
N TYR A 39 -4.81 9.06 2.14
CA TYR A 39 -5.30 8.22 3.25
C TYR A 39 -6.82 8.25 3.42
N ARG A 40 -7.45 9.41 3.25
CA ARG A 40 -8.90 9.58 3.35
C ARG A 40 -9.73 8.85 2.29
N HIS A 41 -9.13 8.42 1.17
CA HIS A 41 -9.85 7.76 0.09
C HIS A 41 -9.90 6.23 0.28
N HIS A 42 -9.10 5.67 1.19
CA HIS A 42 -9.08 4.23 1.42
C HIS A 42 -10.31 3.77 2.26
N PRO A 43 -10.94 2.62 1.93
CA PRO A 43 -10.74 1.84 0.70
C PRO A 43 -11.66 2.29 -0.46
N ASP A 44 -12.76 2.99 -0.17
CA ASP A 44 -13.91 3.11 -1.07
C ASP A 44 -13.78 4.16 -2.17
N ASP A 45 -12.84 5.09 -2.08
CA ASP A 45 -12.54 6.09 -3.10
C ASP A 45 -11.12 5.93 -3.68
N ASP A 46 -10.38 4.91 -3.25
CA ASP A 46 -9.02 4.61 -3.71
C ASP A 46 -9.04 3.49 -4.78
N PRO A 47 -8.79 3.80 -6.06
CA PRO A 47 -8.77 2.82 -7.15
C PRO A 47 -7.79 1.67 -6.92
N ILE A 48 -6.64 1.95 -6.29
CA ILE A 48 -5.62 0.93 -6.02
C ILE A 48 -6.17 -0.06 -4.99
N SER A 49 -6.71 0.44 -3.88
CA SER A 49 -7.34 -0.40 -2.84
C SER A 49 -8.48 -1.25 -3.40
N LYS A 50 -9.32 -0.68 -4.27
CA LYS A 50 -10.37 -1.42 -4.98
C LYS A 50 -9.82 -2.53 -5.86
N LEU A 51 -8.77 -2.25 -6.62
CA LEU A 51 -8.13 -3.25 -7.48
C LEU A 51 -7.56 -4.39 -6.63
N LEU A 52 -6.78 -4.09 -5.60
CA LEU A 52 -6.22 -5.12 -4.71
C LEU A 52 -7.32 -5.97 -4.08
N PHE A 53 -8.36 -5.34 -3.53
CA PHE A 53 -9.51 -6.05 -2.98
C PHE A 53 -10.17 -6.95 -4.03
N SER A 54 -10.42 -6.44 -5.25
CA SER A 54 -11.07 -7.23 -6.31
C SER A 54 -10.29 -8.50 -6.67
N LYS A 55 -8.96 -8.44 -6.63
CA LYS A 55 -8.08 -9.59 -6.87
C LYS A 55 -8.17 -10.60 -5.73
N ILE A 56 -8.11 -10.13 -4.48
CA ILE A 56 -8.27 -11.01 -3.31
C ILE A 56 -9.65 -11.65 -3.27
N SER A 57 -10.72 -10.91 -3.58
CA SER A 57 -12.10 -11.42 -3.55
C SER A 57 -12.35 -12.59 -4.51
N GLN A 58 -11.52 -12.77 -5.54
CA GLN A 58 -11.58 -13.95 -6.42
C GLN A 58 -11.16 -15.24 -5.69
N HIS A 59 -10.32 -15.11 -4.66
CA HIS A 59 -9.81 -16.22 -3.84
C HIS A 59 -10.50 -16.32 -2.48
N ASP A 60 -10.94 -15.20 -1.92
CA ASP A 60 -11.63 -15.09 -0.63
C ASP A 60 -12.79 -14.09 -0.67
N GLN A 61 -14.01 -14.60 -0.79
CA GLN A 61 -15.24 -13.80 -0.82
C GLN A 61 -15.53 -13.07 0.50
N ASN A 62 -14.91 -13.49 1.61
CA ASN A 62 -15.09 -12.88 2.93
C ASN A 62 -13.93 -11.95 3.30
N ALA A 63 -13.05 -11.65 2.35
CA ALA A 63 -11.94 -10.75 2.59
C ALA A 63 -12.43 -9.36 3.05
N ASP A 64 -11.72 -8.77 3.99
CA ASP A 64 -12.01 -7.42 4.46
C ASP A 64 -11.29 -6.38 3.59
N LYS A 65 -12.05 -5.60 2.84
CA LYS A 65 -11.54 -4.55 1.94
C LYS A 65 -10.64 -3.52 2.64
N ASN A 66 -10.77 -3.32 3.95
CA ASN A 66 -9.97 -2.35 4.71
C ASN A 66 -8.53 -2.82 4.97
N LYS A 67 -8.23 -4.09 4.69
CA LYS A 67 -6.91 -4.69 4.96
C LYS A 67 -5.86 -4.42 3.89
N PHE A 68 -6.29 -4.26 2.64
CA PHE A 68 -5.39 -4.23 1.49
C PHE A 68 -5.04 -2.82 1.06
N ARG A 69 -3.76 -2.48 1.11
CA ARG A 69 -3.34 -1.09 0.89
C ARG A 69 -1.94 -0.97 0.33
N VAL A 70 -1.72 0.02 -0.53
CA VAL A 70 -0.39 0.46 -0.94
C VAL A 70 0.13 1.60 -0.06
N LEU A 71 1.39 1.49 0.36
CA LEU A 71 2.14 2.56 1.00
C LEU A 71 3.43 2.81 0.24
N ILE A 72 3.70 4.08 -0.07
CA ILE A 72 4.97 4.53 -0.63
C ILE A 72 5.57 5.49 0.40
N PRO A 73 6.79 5.24 0.92
CA PRO A 73 7.44 6.15 1.83
C PRO A 73 7.61 7.52 1.18
N THR A 74 7.63 8.56 2.00
CA THR A 74 7.92 9.92 1.54
C THR A 74 8.71 10.63 2.61
N TYR A 75 9.68 11.44 2.20
CA TYR A 75 10.50 12.24 3.09
C TYR A 75 10.63 13.64 2.48
N GLU A 76 10.63 14.70 3.30
CA GLU A 76 10.55 16.08 2.81
C GLU A 76 11.66 16.46 1.81
N SER A 77 12.83 15.83 1.91
CA SER A 77 13.96 16.04 0.99
C SER A 77 14.10 14.98 -0.10
N MET A 78 13.26 13.93 -0.09
CA MET A 78 13.28 12.84 -1.07
C MET A 78 11.83 12.42 -1.39
N PRO A 79 11.20 13.06 -2.40
CA PRO A 79 9.81 12.76 -2.75
C PRO A 79 9.64 11.43 -3.49
N ASN A 80 10.69 10.94 -4.17
CA ASN A 80 10.57 9.80 -5.09
C ASN A 80 11.26 8.58 -4.49
N PHE A 81 10.50 7.74 -3.79
CA PHE A 81 10.97 6.46 -3.31
C PHE A 81 10.76 5.39 -4.37
N LYS A 82 11.79 4.56 -4.60
CA LYS A 82 11.72 3.42 -5.53
C LYS A 82 10.94 2.24 -4.98
N THR A 83 10.57 2.26 -3.69
CA THR A 83 9.94 1.14 -3.01
C THR A 83 8.50 1.49 -2.65
N ALA A 84 7.57 0.66 -3.10
CA ALA A 84 6.21 0.59 -2.60
C ALA A 84 6.05 -0.65 -1.70
N TYR A 85 5.00 -0.64 -0.88
CA TYR A 85 4.64 -1.75 -0.03
C TYR A 85 3.17 -2.07 -0.21
N VAL A 86 2.87 -3.34 -0.44
CA VAL A 86 1.51 -3.85 -0.50
C VAL A 86 1.22 -4.56 0.80
N ALA A 87 0.29 -4.02 1.57
CA ALA A 87 -0.08 -4.50 2.90
C ALA A 87 -1.33 -5.39 2.86
N TYR A 88 -1.38 -6.37 3.75
CA TYR A 88 -2.59 -7.12 4.13
C TYR A 88 -2.98 -6.92 5.60
N ALA A 89 -2.14 -6.25 6.37
CA ALA A 89 -2.43 -5.73 7.69
C ALA A 89 -1.60 -4.46 7.89
N TRP A 90 -2.19 -3.42 8.46
CA TRP A 90 -1.51 -2.14 8.62
C TRP A 90 -2.06 -1.35 9.81
N VAL A 91 -1.16 -0.65 10.50
CA VAL A 91 -1.44 0.14 11.69
C VAL A 91 -0.73 1.49 11.62
N PRO A 92 -1.48 2.60 11.50
CA PRO A 92 -0.90 3.92 11.60
C PRO A 92 -0.60 4.25 13.06
N VAL A 93 0.53 4.92 13.27
CA VAL A 93 1.08 5.43 14.53
C VAL A 93 1.40 6.90 14.31
N MET A 94 0.66 7.80 14.95
CA MET A 94 0.93 9.24 14.85
C MET A 94 1.96 9.70 15.89
N THR A 95 1.63 9.53 17.18
CA THR A 95 2.50 9.97 18.29
C THR A 95 2.97 8.78 19.12
N HIS A 96 2.02 7.94 19.54
CA HIS A 96 2.27 6.69 20.25
C HIS A 96 1.07 5.75 20.07
N ARG A 97 1.31 4.44 20.09
CA ARG A 97 0.27 3.42 20.04
C ARG A 97 0.85 2.11 20.57
N GLU A 98 0.10 1.41 21.41
CA GLU A 98 0.36 -0.01 21.70
C GLU A 98 -0.20 -0.85 20.54
N ILE A 99 0.63 -1.73 19.99
CA ILE A 99 0.27 -2.57 18.84
C ILE A 99 0.07 -3.99 19.34
N ASN A 100 -1.15 -4.51 19.20
CA ASN A 100 -1.42 -5.92 19.49
C ASN A 100 -1.01 -6.77 18.27
N MET A 101 0.12 -7.47 18.34
CA MET A 101 0.66 -8.22 17.20
C MET A 101 -0.28 -9.32 16.67
N ASP A 102 -1.23 -9.80 17.49
CA ASP A 102 -2.16 -10.84 17.05
C ASP A 102 -3.41 -10.25 16.38
N GLU A 103 -3.90 -9.11 16.87
CA GLU A 103 -5.12 -8.46 16.37
C GLU A 103 -4.83 -7.42 15.27
N ASP A 104 -3.83 -6.56 15.51
CA ASP A 104 -3.49 -5.43 14.63
C ASP A 104 -2.63 -5.85 13.44
N LEU A 105 -1.72 -6.81 13.65
CA LEU A 105 -0.76 -7.28 12.65
C LEU A 105 -0.70 -8.80 12.63
N PRO A 106 -1.82 -9.51 12.34
CA PRO A 106 -1.87 -10.96 12.36
C PRO A 106 -0.82 -11.57 11.44
N ALA A 107 -0.10 -12.59 11.92
CA ALA A 107 0.94 -13.26 11.16
C ALA A 107 0.39 -14.08 9.98
N GLU A 108 -0.87 -14.53 10.06
CA GLU A 108 -1.54 -15.28 9.02
C GLU A 108 -1.67 -14.45 7.73
N ILE A 109 -1.21 -15.02 6.62
CA ILE A 109 -1.32 -14.40 5.29
C ILE A 109 -2.74 -14.71 4.77
N PRO A 110 -3.53 -13.69 4.41
CA PRO A 110 -4.87 -13.91 3.86
C PRO A 110 -4.82 -14.73 2.57
N ARG A 111 -5.84 -15.55 2.36
CA ARG A 111 -6.02 -16.32 1.14
C ARG A 111 -6.06 -15.40 -0.07
N GLY A 112 -5.38 -15.76 -1.16
CA GLY A 112 -5.27 -14.93 -2.36
C GLY A 112 -4.13 -13.92 -2.33
N PHE A 113 -3.55 -13.63 -1.16
CA PHE A 113 -2.53 -12.58 -1.06
C PHE A 113 -1.19 -13.01 -1.67
N GLU A 114 -0.84 -14.30 -1.59
CA GLU A 114 0.34 -14.83 -2.28
C GLU A 114 0.13 -14.83 -3.80
N GLU A 115 -1.07 -15.19 -4.27
CA GLU A 115 -1.42 -15.13 -5.69
C GLU A 115 -1.36 -13.70 -6.23
N LEU A 116 -1.91 -12.73 -5.49
CA LEU A 116 -1.78 -11.31 -5.81
C LEU A 116 -0.31 -10.89 -5.85
N ARG A 117 0.51 -11.33 -4.89
CA ARG A 117 1.95 -11.01 -4.86
C ARG A 117 2.65 -11.52 -6.12
N GLN A 118 2.42 -12.76 -6.50
CA GLN A 118 3.00 -13.35 -7.71
C GLN A 118 2.50 -12.66 -8.98
N GLU A 119 1.22 -12.30 -9.02
CA GLU A 119 0.64 -11.55 -10.13
C GLU A 119 1.35 -10.21 -10.31
N ILE A 120 1.47 -9.39 -9.27
CA ILE A 120 2.14 -8.08 -9.38
C ILE A 120 3.60 -8.27 -9.80
N LEU A 121 4.31 -9.26 -9.25
CA LEU A 121 5.71 -9.53 -9.62
C LEU A 121 5.88 -9.96 -11.08
N SER A 122 4.87 -10.58 -11.69
CA SER A 122 4.91 -10.93 -13.11
C SER A 122 4.97 -9.70 -14.04
N TYR A 123 4.66 -8.50 -13.53
CA TYR A 123 4.76 -7.25 -14.27
C TYR A 123 6.15 -6.61 -14.25
N ALA A 124 7.12 -7.17 -13.53
CA ALA A 124 8.47 -6.61 -13.43
C ALA A 124 9.18 -6.52 -14.80
N GLU A 125 8.84 -7.41 -15.73
CA GLU A 125 9.40 -7.40 -17.09
C GLU A 125 8.79 -6.30 -17.98
N TYR A 126 7.63 -5.76 -17.61
CA TYR A 126 6.94 -4.67 -18.32
C TYR A 126 7.15 -3.31 -17.66
N ALA A 127 7.96 -3.25 -16.60
CA ALA A 127 8.24 -2.06 -15.83
C ALA A 127 8.89 -0.97 -16.71
N LYS A 128 8.40 0.25 -16.57
CA LYS A 128 8.92 1.44 -17.24
C LYS A 128 9.36 2.49 -16.23
N ASP A 129 10.36 3.27 -16.60
CA ASP A 129 10.78 4.44 -15.83
C ASP A 129 9.77 5.61 -15.95
N GLU A 130 9.98 6.68 -15.20
CA GLU A 130 9.12 7.88 -15.21
C GLU A 130 9.03 8.59 -16.57
N TYR A 131 9.91 8.25 -17.52
CA TYR A 131 9.94 8.78 -18.89
C TYR A 131 9.38 7.80 -19.92
N GLY A 132 8.91 6.63 -19.50
CA GLY A 132 8.34 5.59 -20.35
C GLY A 132 9.37 4.69 -21.04
N ASN A 133 10.64 4.74 -20.65
CA ASN A 133 11.67 3.80 -21.12
C ASN A 133 11.60 2.49 -20.33
N GLU A 134 12.21 1.42 -20.83
CA GLU A 134 12.37 0.18 -20.07
C GLU A 134 13.08 0.44 -18.73
N ALA A 135 12.52 -0.06 -17.63
CA ALA A 135 13.08 0.11 -16.30
C ALA A 135 14.47 -0.54 -16.21
N LYS A 136 15.42 0.19 -15.67
CA LYS A 136 16.80 -0.28 -15.50
C LYS A 136 16.94 -1.00 -14.16
N ASP A 137 18.05 -1.69 -13.99
CA ASP A 137 18.36 -2.34 -12.71
C ASP A 137 18.45 -1.36 -11.54
N GLU A 138 18.75 -0.08 -11.81
CA GLU A 138 18.72 0.97 -10.79
C GLU A 138 17.30 1.32 -10.30
N ASP A 139 16.26 1.03 -11.09
CA ASP A 139 14.85 1.29 -10.74
C ASP A 139 14.24 0.14 -9.92
N LYS A 140 14.92 -1.01 -9.92
CA LYS A 140 14.53 -2.19 -9.14
C LYS A 140 15.03 -2.09 -7.70
N ILE A 141 14.47 -2.94 -6.84
CA ILE A 141 14.85 -3.01 -5.43
C ILE A 141 15.38 -4.40 -5.10
N ALA A 142 16.30 -4.46 -4.12
CA ALA A 142 16.75 -5.74 -3.59
C ALA A 142 15.61 -6.48 -2.87
N ASP A 143 15.58 -7.80 -3.00
CA ASP A 143 14.54 -8.70 -2.47
C ASP A 143 13.11 -8.28 -2.83
N GLU A 144 12.88 -7.88 -4.08
CA GLU A 144 11.54 -7.57 -4.55
C GLU A 144 10.56 -8.73 -4.29
N GLY A 145 9.38 -8.42 -3.76
CA GLY A 145 8.40 -9.40 -3.34
C GLY A 145 8.65 -10.03 -1.96
N LYS A 146 9.70 -9.65 -1.23
CA LYS A 146 9.97 -10.16 0.11
C LYS A 146 8.84 -9.79 1.07
N MET A 147 8.21 -10.82 1.64
CA MET A 147 7.22 -10.70 2.71
C MET A 147 7.89 -10.32 4.04
N GLY A 148 7.19 -9.56 4.88
CA GLY A 148 7.70 -9.20 6.19
C GLY A 148 6.83 -8.23 6.96
N VAL A 149 7.38 -7.76 8.08
CA VAL A 149 6.87 -6.62 8.84
C VAL A 149 7.73 -5.42 8.51
N PHE A 150 7.11 -4.30 8.13
CA PHE A 150 7.81 -3.09 7.73
C PHE A 150 7.32 -1.88 8.51
N VAL A 151 8.22 -0.96 8.81
CA VAL A 151 7.91 0.35 9.37
C VAL A 151 8.12 1.38 8.26
N ILE A 152 7.06 2.09 7.90
CA ILE A 152 7.01 3.01 6.77
C ILE A 152 6.74 4.40 7.29
N ILE A 153 7.60 5.35 6.93
CA ILE A 153 7.42 6.75 7.28
C ILE A 153 6.93 7.48 6.03
N THR A 154 5.79 8.17 6.16
CA THR A 154 5.23 9.02 5.12
C THR A 154 5.15 10.45 5.64
N HIS A 155 5.84 11.37 4.98
CA HIS A 155 5.69 12.81 5.18
C HIS A 155 4.70 13.40 4.16
N ASN A 156 4.13 14.55 4.47
CA ASN A 156 3.16 15.24 3.62
C ASN A 156 1.92 14.38 3.33
N VAL A 157 1.45 13.63 4.33
CA VAL A 157 0.23 12.83 4.23
C VAL A 157 -0.93 13.76 3.89
N ARG A 158 -1.45 13.63 2.67
CA ARG A 158 -2.61 14.41 2.23
C ARG A 158 -3.89 13.71 2.70
N GLY A 159 -4.72 14.43 3.46
CA GLY A 159 -6.01 13.96 3.96
C GLY A 159 -5.87 13.02 5.16
N GLY A 160 -5.41 13.56 6.29
CA GLY A 160 -5.10 12.83 7.53
C GLY A 160 -6.11 11.75 7.90
N TYR A 161 -5.60 10.63 8.40
CA TYR A 161 -6.40 9.48 8.84
C TYR A 161 -6.19 9.27 10.33
N ARG A 162 -7.31 9.35 11.07
CA ARG A 162 -7.42 9.12 12.50
C ARG A 162 -8.44 8.01 12.70
N LYS A 163 -7.98 6.81 13.08
CA LYS A 163 -8.86 5.64 13.29
C LYS A 163 -9.95 5.95 14.33
N ASP A 164 -9.60 6.73 15.36
CA ASP A 164 -10.48 7.25 16.42
C ASP A 164 -11.54 8.24 15.91
N GLN A 165 -11.29 8.95 14.81
CA GLN A 165 -12.30 9.83 14.21
C GLN A 165 -13.24 9.09 13.26
N TRP A 166 -12.83 7.95 12.68
CA TRP A 166 -13.70 7.20 11.77
C TRP A 166 -14.81 6.43 12.51
N GLU A 167 -14.53 5.92 13.71
CA GLU A 167 -15.56 5.32 14.58
C GLU A 167 -16.58 6.35 15.10
N LEU A 168 -16.21 7.63 15.17
CA LEU A 168 -17.11 8.74 15.52
C LEU A 168 -18.03 9.20 14.38
N TYR A 169 -17.73 8.81 13.12
CA TYR A 169 -18.50 9.20 11.93
C TYR A 169 -19.00 8.02 11.09
N ALA A 170 -18.75 6.77 11.51
CA ALA A 170 -19.49 5.63 11.00
C ALA A 170 -20.97 5.83 11.38
N PRO A 171 -21.90 6.00 10.42
CA PRO A 171 -23.31 6.04 10.76
C PRO A 171 -23.64 4.71 11.42
N GLU A 172 -24.17 4.74 12.64
CA GLU A 172 -24.78 3.55 13.23
C GLU A 172 -25.89 3.07 12.29
N GLY A 173 -25.64 1.95 11.60
CA GLY A 173 -26.61 1.25 10.78
C GLY A 173 -26.93 1.92 9.46
N LEU A 174 -26.49 1.28 8.36
CA LEU A 174 -27.26 1.03 7.14
C LEU A 174 -26.56 -0.05 6.31
#